data_AF-A0A813R377-F1
#
_entry.id   AF-A0A813R377-F1
#
_cell.length_a   1.000
_cell.length_b   1.000
_cell.length_c   1.000
_cell.angle_alpha   90.00
_cell.angle_beta   90.00
_cell.angle_gamma   90.00
#
_symmetry.space_group_name_H-M   'P 1'
#
loop_
_entity.id
_entity.type
_entity.pdbx_description
1 polymer ?
#
loop_
_entity_poly.entity_id
_entity_poly.type
_entity_poly.pdbx_seq_one_letter_code
_entity_poly.pdbx_strand_id
1 'polypeptide(L)'
;MMKRSLNPQTPAMRRSSSADNFGSSSQNRQSAGRSSSIGRPSSIGFIKTADGKPIEAKDLAPAIFDELEVLGYPIGDQFTVKTLLLPSTATFYSIFEFLIKTIGIQDVWNPNYLMIGQPKNQNQITSSQPQPNAVQQNKNRIDLVIHHLTFLKFSNIPKANILQNMTTPKHWTLMLQILYFLCNNCKFLTIYDPESVINTMAANQDFINHYISKVYKNVVKIGYEYLQTEEYLQNKKDSLAKFETLLRGNMDYDKIKANLADLNKTYEYWFSQRDEFDVLLKEEEDLKRQLEEEEDAINKEMQEYEDRVKRNGLLKSECANLKEKVIQMEREVAAKDAQYERQLASGKNLGNLPTKHAQTLKELENLQNQVAELDNEKDELYIQLNQKSIDAKNAMNKANEMLKNIKIATNIPVDEIPSLEMTDLHKKNNINEYMDLIIRIRKEYNEKILELPSQLSNLTGERKMIESKIESYKSTLKNLEQEIANFESLLSELKISTDGVIYDFIHQVSEKKNDLVVAKKQNELEKEKLVETNNQLKKVLEEEKKLKSEAVQNQNKMLENIENVKRDGLASYETKKKQVKDEFEKYQADINGYINSVKEYLKTRPNNVDI
;
A
#
# COMPACT_ATOMS: atom_id res chain seq x y z
N MET A 1 33.25 50.24 -2.43
CA MET A 1 34.53 50.14 -1.70
C MET A 1 35.23 48.85 -2.09
N MET A 2 36.46 48.97 -2.58
CA MET A 2 37.33 47.87 -3.04
C MET A 2 38.05 47.17 -1.87
N LYS A 3 38.33 45.86 -2.04
CA LYS A 3 39.67 45.19 -2.05
C LYS A 3 39.43 43.66 -2.03
N ARG A 4 39.70 42.90 -3.10
CA ARG A 4 40.99 42.29 -3.54
C ARG A 4 41.71 41.55 -2.41
N SER A 5 42.29 40.36 -2.54
CA SER A 5 42.46 39.36 -3.61
C SER A 5 43.46 38.32 -3.07
N LEU A 6 43.44 37.05 -3.52
CA LEU A 6 44.57 36.36 -4.20
C LEU A 6 44.49 34.84 -4.09
N ASN A 7 44.42 34.22 -5.27
CA ASN A 7 44.90 32.89 -5.62
C ASN A 7 46.36 33.04 -6.13
N PRO A 8 47.20 31.98 -6.17
CA PRO A 8 47.55 31.35 -7.48
C PRO A 8 47.87 29.82 -7.39
N GLN A 9 47.36 28.98 -8.30
CA GLN A 9 47.96 28.42 -9.55
C GLN A 9 49.13 27.39 -9.41
N THR A 10 48.84 26.12 -9.79
CA THR A 10 49.47 25.20 -10.82
C THR A 10 50.97 25.30 -11.18
N PRO A 11 51.70 24.25 -11.67
CA PRO A 11 51.30 23.38 -12.82
C PRO A 11 51.94 21.95 -12.95
N ALA A 12 51.65 21.34 -14.12
CA ALA A 12 51.88 19.99 -14.65
C ALA A 12 53.32 19.52 -14.95
N MET A 13 53.54 18.20 -15.07
CA MET A 13 54.07 17.49 -16.29
C MET A 13 54.56 16.04 -16.03
N ARG A 14 54.23 15.15 -17.00
CA ARG A 14 54.97 14.01 -17.59
C ARG A 14 56.04 13.23 -16.78
N ARG A 15 55.97 11.88 -16.78
CA ARG A 15 56.82 10.95 -17.60
C ARG A 15 56.65 9.46 -17.24
N SER A 16 56.45 8.67 -18.30
CA SER A 16 57.01 7.34 -18.65
C SER A 16 57.79 6.49 -17.63
N SER A 17 57.47 5.20 -17.60
CA SER A 17 58.37 4.01 -17.77
C SER A 17 57.56 2.76 -17.40
N SER A 18 57.77 1.53 -17.86
CA SER A 18 58.59 0.86 -18.87
C SER A 18 58.38 -0.64 -18.62
N ALA A 19 58.39 -1.44 -19.68
CA ALA A 19 58.91 -2.81 -19.73
C ALA A 19 58.15 -3.89 -18.91
N ASP A 20 58.05 -5.17 -19.26
CA ASP A 20 58.53 -6.07 -20.32
C ASP A 20 57.95 -7.44 -19.86
N ASN A 21 57.78 -8.54 -20.58
CA ASN A 21 57.92 -8.98 -21.96
C ASN A 21 57.67 -10.52 -21.91
N PHE A 22 57.56 -11.18 -23.07
CA PHE A 22 57.48 -12.64 -23.30
C PHE A 22 56.14 -13.35 -23.01
N GLY A 23 55.58 -14.16 -23.90
CA GLY A 23 56.03 -14.62 -25.21
C GLY A 23 55.14 -15.77 -25.71
N SER A 24 54.63 -15.63 -26.93
CA SER A 24 54.45 -16.62 -28.02
C SER A 24 54.15 -18.10 -27.66
N SER A 25 53.00 -18.63 -28.07
CA SER A 25 52.78 -19.46 -29.31
C SER A 25 53.14 -20.95 -29.08
N SER A 26 52.58 -21.98 -29.70
CA SER A 26 51.66 -22.18 -30.84
C SER A 26 51.11 -23.62 -30.78
N GLN A 27 49.94 -23.82 -31.41
CA GLN A 27 49.49 -24.98 -32.20
C GLN A 27 50.04 -26.41 -31.90
N ASN A 28 49.15 -27.38 -31.70
CA ASN A 28 48.80 -28.32 -32.79
C ASN A 28 47.66 -29.31 -32.45
N ARG A 29 46.94 -29.68 -33.52
CA ARG A 29 45.94 -30.75 -33.62
C ARG A 29 46.57 -32.14 -33.46
N GLN A 30 45.81 -33.11 -32.96
CA GLN A 30 45.71 -34.44 -33.59
C GLN A 30 44.48 -35.22 -33.11
N SER A 31 43.93 -35.99 -34.03
CA SER A 31 42.75 -36.83 -33.94
C SER A 31 43.10 -38.29 -33.66
N ALA A 32 42.05 -39.04 -33.29
CA ALA A 32 41.83 -40.50 -33.46
C ALA A 32 42.01 -41.35 -32.20
N GLY A 33 41.03 -42.24 -32.00
CA GLY A 33 41.10 -43.32 -31.03
C GLY A 33 39.75 -43.79 -30.51
N ARG A 34 39.00 -44.54 -31.33
CA ARG A 34 37.91 -45.40 -30.83
C ARG A 34 38.52 -46.43 -29.88
N SER A 35 37.94 -46.58 -28.69
CA SER A 35 38.11 -47.77 -27.86
C SER A 35 36.82 -48.01 -27.08
N SER A 36 36.11 -49.04 -27.49
CA SER A 36 35.00 -49.65 -26.79
C SER A 36 35.48 -50.25 -25.47
N SER A 37 35.02 -49.70 -24.34
CA SER A 37 35.06 -50.40 -23.05
C SER A 37 33.64 -50.61 -22.55
N ILE A 38 33.20 -51.87 -22.57
CA ILE A 38 32.11 -52.38 -21.76
C ILE A 38 32.52 -52.14 -20.30
N GLY A 39 31.98 -51.10 -19.69
CA GLY A 39 32.35 -50.64 -18.36
C GLY A 39 31.09 -50.33 -17.55
N ARG A 40 30.72 -51.30 -16.71
CA ARG A 40 29.95 -51.24 -15.44
C ARG A 40 28.82 -50.20 -15.32
N PRO A 41 27.61 -50.60 -14.87
CA PRO A 41 26.56 -49.64 -14.55
C PRO A 41 27.06 -48.75 -13.41
N SER A 42 27.38 -47.49 -13.72
CA SER A 42 27.65 -46.47 -12.72
C SER A 42 26.35 -46.25 -11.95
N SER A 43 26.27 -46.87 -10.78
CA SER A 43 25.25 -46.64 -9.77
C SER A 43 25.41 -45.22 -9.26
N ILE A 44 24.72 -44.31 -9.94
CA ILE A 44 24.46 -42.96 -9.49
C ILE A 44 23.43 -43.10 -8.35
N GLY A 45 23.91 -43.44 -7.15
CA GLY A 45 23.10 -43.61 -5.94
C GLY A 45 23.43 -42.50 -4.95
N PHE A 46 22.62 -41.44 -4.94
CA PHE A 46 22.85 -40.24 -4.13
C PHE A 46 22.17 -40.23 -2.76
N ILE A 47 21.24 -41.17 -2.52
CA ILE A 47 20.71 -41.48 -1.21
C ILE A 47 20.62 -43.01 -1.15
N LYS A 48 21.20 -43.59 -0.11
CA LYS A 48 21.13 -45.02 0.18
C LYS A 48 20.17 -45.22 1.35
N THR A 49 19.48 -46.34 1.39
CA THR A 49 18.77 -46.74 2.62
C THR A 49 19.78 -46.99 3.74
N ALA A 50 19.33 -47.08 4.99
CA ALA A 50 20.13 -47.46 6.16
C ALA A 50 21.04 -48.66 5.92
N ASP A 51 20.59 -49.60 5.08
CA ASP A 51 21.27 -50.83 4.69
C ASP A 51 22.28 -50.66 3.53
N GLY A 52 22.52 -49.44 3.06
CA GLY A 52 23.45 -49.12 1.98
C GLY A 52 22.94 -49.42 0.56
N LYS A 53 21.68 -49.80 0.39
CA LYS A 53 21.07 -50.10 -0.93
C LYS A 53 20.70 -48.81 -1.68
N PRO A 54 20.80 -48.78 -3.02
CA PRO A 54 20.36 -47.65 -3.81
C PRO A 54 18.85 -47.45 -3.65
N ILE A 55 18.43 -46.24 -3.31
CA ILE A 55 17.01 -45.90 -3.18
C ILE A 55 16.32 -45.95 -4.54
N GLU A 56 15.17 -46.61 -4.60
CA GLU A 56 14.35 -46.72 -5.80
C GLU A 56 13.19 -45.69 -5.78
N ALA A 57 12.62 -45.41 -6.95
CA ALA A 57 11.49 -44.50 -7.08
C ALA A 57 10.28 -44.91 -6.21
N LYS A 58 10.06 -46.22 -6.00
CA LYS A 58 8.98 -46.76 -5.17
C LYS A 58 9.11 -46.44 -3.69
N ASP A 59 10.32 -46.18 -3.23
CA ASP A 59 10.60 -45.88 -1.82
C ASP A 59 10.37 -44.39 -1.53
N LEU A 60 10.50 -43.52 -2.54
CA LEU A 60 10.37 -42.06 -2.40
C LEU A 60 8.95 -41.56 -2.71
N ALA A 61 8.27 -42.16 -3.69
CA ALA A 61 6.99 -41.67 -4.18
C ALA A 61 5.89 -41.58 -3.10
N PRO A 62 5.70 -42.55 -2.18
CA PRO A 62 4.72 -42.43 -1.11
C PRO A 62 5.04 -41.28 -0.15
N ALA A 63 6.30 -41.17 0.29
CA ALA A 63 6.72 -40.12 1.21
C ALA A 63 6.58 -38.72 0.61
N ILE A 64 6.88 -38.55 -0.68
CA ILE A 64 6.64 -37.27 -1.39
C ILE A 64 5.14 -36.98 -1.47
N PHE A 65 4.31 -37.99 -1.77
CA PHE A 65 2.87 -37.82 -1.88
C PHE A 65 2.25 -37.34 -0.56
N ASP A 66 2.59 -38.01 0.55
CA ASP A 66 2.07 -37.67 1.88
C ASP A 66 2.48 -36.24 2.28
N GLU A 67 3.73 -35.83 2.01
CA GLU A 67 4.17 -34.46 2.31
C GLU A 67 3.50 -33.41 1.42
N LEU A 68 3.25 -33.71 0.14
CA LEU A 68 2.53 -32.79 -0.74
C LEU A 68 1.08 -32.58 -0.28
N GLU A 69 0.43 -33.63 0.23
CA GLU A 69 -0.90 -33.52 0.83
C GLU A 69 -0.88 -32.61 2.07
N VAL A 70 0.09 -32.82 2.98
CA VAL A 70 0.26 -31.99 4.18
C VAL A 70 0.57 -30.53 3.85
N LEU A 71 1.38 -30.28 2.83
CA LEU A 71 1.73 -28.92 2.38
C LEU A 71 0.60 -28.24 1.59
N GLY A 72 -0.51 -28.94 1.28
CA GLY A 72 -1.65 -28.39 0.57
C GLY A 72 -1.48 -28.30 -0.95
N TYR A 73 -0.67 -29.18 -1.55
CA TYR A 73 -0.59 -29.28 -3.01
C TYR A 73 -1.98 -29.65 -3.58
N PRO A 74 -2.44 -29.02 -4.68
CA PRO A 74 -3.75 -29.32 -5.27
C PRO A 74 -3.76 -30.70 -5.95
N ILE A 75 -3.90 -31.75 -5.12
CA ILE A 75 -4.08 -33.14 -5.52
C ILE A 75 -5.51 -33.27 -6.05
N GLY A 76 -5.69 -33.27 -7.38
CA GLY A 76 -6.98 -33.61 -7.99
C GLY A 76 -7.25 -35.12 -7.92
N ASP A 77 -8.50 -35.54 -8.19
CA ASP A 77 -8.96 -36.94 -8.10
C ASP A 77 -8.14 -37.98 -8.87
N GLN A 78 -7.30 -37.53 -9.83
CA GLN A 78 -6.44 -38.39 -10.67
C GLN A 78 -4.97 -38.42 -10.22
N PHE A 79 -4.56 -37.57 -9.27
CA PHE A 79 -3.18 -37.53 -8.78
C PHE A 79 -3.01 -38.54 -7.65
N THR A 80 -2.22 -39.59 -7.88
CA THR A 80 -1.98 -40.68 -6.92
C THR A 80 -0.49 -40.95 -6.79
N VAL A 81 -0.08 -41.78 -5.83
CA VAL A 81 1.32 -42.26 -5.72
C VAL A 81 1.82 -42.85 -7.06
N LYS A 82 0.94 -43.49 -7.85
CA LYS A 82 1.28 -44.04 -9.17
C LYS A 82 1.70 -42.94 -10.16
N THR A 83 1.15 -41.73 -10.03
CA THR A 83 1.52 -40.58 -10.85
C THR A 83 2.97 -40.16 -10.64
N LEU A 84 3.50 -40.28 -9.41
CA LEU A 84 4.90 -40.01 -9.11
C LEU A 84 5.85 -41.14 -9.57
N LEU A 85 5.35 -42.35 -9.74
CA LEU A 85 6.12 -43.47 -10.28
C LEU A 85 6.28 -43.42 -11.80
N LEU A 86 5.48 -42.61 -12.49
CA LEU A 86 5.54 -42.41 -13.94
C LEU A 86 6.40 -41.18 -14.26
N PRO A 87 7.54 -41.34 -14.96
CA PRO A 87 8.40 -40.21 -15.28
C PRO A 87 7.71 -39.15 -16.15
N SER A 88 7.60 -37.94 -15.63
CA SER A 88 6.89 -36.84 -16.29
C SER A 88 7.54 -35.50 -15.98
N THR A 89 8.05 -34.84 -17.02
CA THR A 89 8.63 -33.50 -16.92
C THR A 89 7.61 -32.47 -16.42
N ALA A 90 6.35 -32.59 -16.86
CA ALA A 90 5.29 -31.69 -16.44
C ALA A 90 4.97 -31.84 -14.94
N THR A 91 4.92 -33.09 -14.47
CA THR A 91 4.70 -33.41 -13.05
C THR A 91 5.83 -32.88 -12.20
N PHE A 92 7.09 -33.11 -12.61
CA PHE A 92 8.25 -32.58 -11.87
C PHE A 92 8.23 -31.05 -11.77
N TYR A 93 8.05 -30.33 -12.89
CA TYR A 93 8.04 -28.87 -12.86
C TYR A 93 6.89 -28.30 -12.04
N SER A 94 5.69 -28.90 -12.10
CA SER A 94 4.54 -28.44 -11.32
C SER A 94 4.79 -28.58 -9.82
N ILE A 95 5.30 -29.74 -9.37
CA ILE A 95 5.60 -29.98 -7.96
C ILE A 95 6.78 -29.11 -7.50
N PHE A 96 7.82 -29.00 -8.32
CA PHE A 96 8.97 -28.15 -8.03
C PHE A 96 8.56 -26.68 -7.86
N GLU A 97 7.76 -26.15 -8.77
CA GLU A 97 7.25 -24.78 -8.69
C GLU A 97 6.44 -24.55 -7.40
N PHE A 98 5.55 -25.48 -7.08
CA PHE A 98 4.78 -25.42 -5.85
C PHE A 98 5.69 -25.35 -4.62
N LEU A 99 6.64 -26.29 -4.49
CA LEU A 99 7.53 -26.35 -3.33
C LEU A 99 8.39 -25.09 -3.19
N ILE A 100 8.91 -24.54 -4.30
CA ILE A 100 9.70 -23.30 -4.26
C ILE A 100 8.83 -22.09 -3.89
N LYS A 101 7.57 -22.05 -4.34
CA LYS A 101 6.59 -21.03 -3.90
C LYS A 101 6.26 -21.15 -2.41
N THR A 102 6.13 -22.37 -1.88
CA THR A 102 5.90 -22.64 -0.45
C THR A 102 7.05 -22.11 0.42
N ILE A 103 8.28 -22.04 -0.12
CA ILE A 103 9.45 -21.44 0.57
C ILE A 103 9.44 -19.90 0.48
N GLY A 104 8.51 -19.29 -0.27
CA GLY A 104 8.33 -17.84 -0.38
C GLY A 104 8.82 -17.20 -1.67
N ILE A 105 9.28 -17.98 -2.66
CA ILE A 105 9.72 -17.46 -3.97
C ILE A 105 8.54 -17.49 -4.96
N GLN A 106 7.90 -16.33 -5.17
CA GLN A 106 6.66 -16.23 -5.95
C GLN A 106 6.83 -16.47 -7.46
N ASP A 107 7.92 -15.97 -8.06
CA ASP A 107 8.16 -16.04 -9.51
C ASP A 107 9.27 -17.04 -9.87
N VAL A 108 9.05 -18.31 -9.57
CA VAL A 108 10.03 -19.42 -9.69
C VAL A 108 10.72 -19.46 -11.05
N TRP A 109 9.98 -19.13 -12.12
CA TRP A 109 10.44 -19.24 -13.50
C TRP A 109 11.00 -17.93 -14.08
N ASN A 110 11.28 -16.92 -13.25
CA ASN A 110 11.83 -15.64 -13.69
C ASN A 110 13.26 -15.77 -14.23
N PRO A 111 13.52 -15.53 -15.52
CA PRO A 111 14.86 -15.64 -16.09
C PRO A 111 15.84 -14.61 -15.54
N ASN A 112 15.38 -13.52 -14.93
CA ASN A 112 16.25 -12.49 -14.36
C ASN A 112 17.09 -13.01 -13.18
N TYR A 113 16.68 -14.09 -12.52
CA TYR A 113 17.49 -14.72 -11.46
C TYR A 113 18.82 -15.28 -11.98
N LEU A 114 18.92 -15.57 -13.28
CA LEU A 114 20.14 -16.04 -13.92
C LEU A 114 21.11 -14.90 -14.28
N MET A 115 20.70 -13.62 -14.18
CA MET A 115 21.47 -12.46 -14.66
C MET A 115 22.33 -11.77 -13.58
N ILE A 116 22.39 -12.33 -12.38
CA ILE A 116 23.17 -11.76 -11.27
C ILE A 116 24.66 -12.07 -11.50
N GLY A 117 25.34 -11.18 -12.24
CA GLY A 117 26.80 -11.26 -12.46
C GLY A 117 27.36 -10.58 -13.71
N GLN A 118 26.53 -10.03 -14.62
CA GLN A 118 27.03 -9.27 -15.77
C GLN A 118 26.86 -7.75 -15.56
N PRO A 119 27.88 -6.93 -15.86
CA PRO A 119 27.77 -5.47 -15.76
C PRO A 119 26.70 -4.98 -16.73
N LYS A 120 25.67 -4.31 -16.19
CA LYS A 120 24.58 -3.71 -16.96
C LYS A 120 25.12 -2.51 -17.75
N ASN A 121 25.39 -2.69 -19.04
CA ASN A 121 25.31 -1.56 -19.98
C ASN A 121 23.83 -1.26 -20.20
N GLN A 122 23.27 -0.41 -19.34
CA GLN A 122 21.98 0.24 -19.55
C GLN A 122 22.12 1.22 -20.71
N ASN A 123 21.91 0.74 -21.93
CA ASN A 123 21.39 1.52 -23.07
C ASN A 123 21.19 0.57 -24.25
N GLN A 124 20.11 -0.22 -24.18
CA GLN A 124 19.33 -0.72 -25.31
C GLN A 124 18.20 -1.60 -24.76
N ILE A 125 17.08 -0.97 -24.40
CA ILE A 125 15.79 -1.65 -24.35
C ILE A 125 15.15 -1.39 -25.70
N THR A 126 15.42 -2.27 -26.67
CA THR A 126 14.60 -2.38 -27.87
C THR A 126 13.53 -3.45 -27.62
N SER A 127 12.29 -2.98 -27.62
CA SER A 127 11.06 -3.74 -27.53
C SER A 127 10.84 -4.60 -28.77
N SER A 128 11.57 -5.71 -28.90
CA SER A 128 11.26 -6.81 -29.82
C SER A 128 12.26 -7.95 -29.64
N GLN A 129 12.23 -8.65 -28.51
CA GLN A 129 12.86 -9.97 -28.44
C GLN A 129 11.85 -11.03 -28.87
N PRO A 130 12.19 -11.91 -29.83
CA PRO A 130 11.30 -13.00 -30.22
C PRO A 130 11.07 -13.91 -29.01
N GLN A 131 9.82 -14.31 -28.80
CA GLN A 131 9.44 -15.30 -27.79
C GLN A 131 10.43 -16.47 -27.84
N PRO A 132 11.10 -16.83 -26.73
CA PRO A 132 12.07 -17.91 -26.75
C PRO A 132 11.37 -19.19 -27.22
N ASN A 133 11.96 -19.84 -28.24
CA ASN A 133 11.59 -21.18 -28.70
C ASN A 133 11.46 -22.14 -27.50
N ALA A 134 10.51 -23.11 -27.54
CA ALA A 134 10.30 -24.12 -26.51
C ALA A 134 11.59 -24.79 -25.99
N VAL A 135 12.59 -25.02 -26.86
CA VAL A 135 13.92 -25.53 -26.51
C VAL A 135 14.69 -24.56 -25.61
N GLN A 136 14.64 -23.26 -25.92
CA GLN A 136 15.27 -22.21 -25.11
C GLN A 136 14.53 -22.01 -23.78
N GLN A 137 13.20 -22.10 -23.78
CA GLN A 137 12.40 -22.05 -22.56
C GLN A 137 12.73 -23.22 -21.62
N ASN A 138 12.85 -24.45 -22.16
CA ASN A 138 13.22 -25.61 -21.35
C ASN A 138 14.66 -25.49 -20.83
N LYS A 139 15.57 -24.95 -21.63
CA LYS A 139 16.95 -24.66 -21.17
C LYS A 139 16.94 -23.66 -20.00
N ASN A 140 16.22 -22.55 -20.13
CA ASN A 140 16.09 -21.55 -19.07
C ASN A 140 15.47 -22.15 -17.78
N ARG A 141 14.45 -23.01 -17.91
CA ARG A 141 13.85 -23.72 -16.76
C ARG A 141 14.85 -24.63 -16.06
N ILE A 142 15.67 -25.35 -16.82
CA ILE A 142 16.72 -26.21 -16.26
C ILE A 142 17.78 -25.39 -15.52
N ASP A 143 18.21 -24.28 -16.10
CA ASP A 143 19.18 -23.38 -15.46
C ASP A 143 18.60 -22.76 -14.17
N LEU A 144 17.30 -22.46 -14.15
CA LEU A 144 16.59 -21.99 -12.94
C LEU A 144 16.44 -23.09 -11.88
N VAL A 145 16.15 -24.33 -12.26
CA VAL A 145 16.17 -25.47 -11.32
C VAL A 145 17.55 -25.60 -10.70
N ILE A 146 18.62 -25.54 -11.50
CA ILE A 146 20.00 -25.57 -11.01
C ILE A 146 20.27 -24.40 -10.05
N HIS A 147 19.85 -23.19 -10.41
CA HIS A 147 19.99 -21.99 -9.58
C HIS A 147 19.35 -22.17 -8.20
N HIS A 148 18.07 -22.57 -8.16
CA HIS A 148 17.32 -22.78 -6.92
C HIS A 148 17.93 -23.92 -6.08
N LEU A 149 18.35 -25.02 -6.70
CA LEU A 149 19.03 -26.11 -5.99
C LEU A 149 20.39 -25.68 -5.43
N THR A 150 21.10 -24.81 -6.13
CA THR A 150 22.36 -24.20 -5.64
C THR A 150 22.10 -23.30 -4.45
N PHE A 151 21.08 -22.44 -4.55
CA PHE A 151 20.65 -21.55 -3.48
C PHE A 151 20.27 -22.33 -2.21
N LEU A 152 19.51 -23.41 -2.38
CA LEU A 152 19.09 -24.31 -1.29
C LEU A 152 20.18 -25.30 -0.85
N LYS A 153 21.42 -25.18 -1.36
CA LYS A 153 22.58 -26.01 -1.01
C LYS A 153 22.34 -27.51 -1.15
N PHE A 154 21.60 -27.91 -2.19
CA PHE A 154 21.48 -29.32 -2.56
C PHE A 154 22.86 -29.88 -2.89
N SER A 155 23.30 -30.91 -2.17
CA SER A 155 24.71 -31.33 -2.13
C SER A 155 25.27 -31.84 -3.47
N ASN A 156 24.41 -32.34 -4.37
CA ASN A 156 24.81 -32.92 -5.65
C ASN A 156 23.90 -32.43 -6.79
N ILE A 157 24.01 -31.15 -7.13
CA ILE A 157 23.21 -30.54 -8.19
C ILE A 157 23.43 -31.29 -9.52
N PRO A 158 22.37 -31.83 -10.15
CA PRO A 158 22.52 -32.57 -11.40
C PRO A 158 23.05 -31.65 -12.51
N LYS A 159 23.89 -32.20 -13.39
CA LYS A 159 24.30 -31.50 -14.62
C LYS A 159 23.07 -31.24 -15.50
N ALA A 160 23.07 -30.14 -16.26
CA ALA A 160 21.95 -29.76 -17.14
C ALA A 160 21.48 -30.91 -18.06
N ASN A 161 22.40 -31.71 -18.64
CA ASN A 161 22.04 -32.84 -19.52
C ASN A 161 21.25 -33.95 -18.80
N ILE A 162 21.37 -34.07 -17.47
CA ILE A 162 20.59 -35.03 -16.67
C ILE A 162 19.16 -34.51 -16.51
N LEU A 163 19.00 -33.22 -16.21
CA LEU A 163 17.70 -32.55 -16.14
C LEU A 163 16.98 -32.51 -17.49
N GLN A 164 17.72 -32.36 -18.61
CA GLN A 164 17.16 -32.46 -19.95
C GLN A 164 16.56 -33.84 -20.24
N ASN A 165 17.10 -34.89 -19.62
CA ASN A 165 16.68 -36.29 -19.81
C ASN A 165 16.02 -36.87 -18.54
N MET A 166 15.28 -36.03 -17.81
CA MET A 166 14.72 -36.38 -16.49
C MET A 166 13.71 -37.53 -16.52
N THR A 167 13.09 -37.82 -17.67
CA THR A 167 12.08 -38.87 -17.82
C THR A 167 12.66 -40.29 -17.93
N THR A 168 13.98 -40.44 -18.05
CA THR A 168 14.57 -41.79 -18.00
C THR A 168 14.44 -42.38 -16.59
N PRO A 169 14.18 -43.68 -16.41
CA PRO A 169 13.97 -44.26 -15.07
C PRO A 169 15.11 -43.96 -14.06
N LYS A 170 16.35 -43.95 -14.56
CA LYS A 170 17.54 -43.61 -13.78
C LYS A 170 17.54 -42.15 -13.32
N HIS A 171 17.22 -41.22 -14.20
CA HIS A 171 17.19 -39.78 -13.86
C HIS A 171 15.92 -39.39 -13.11
N TRP A 172 14.82 -40.11 -13.31
CA TRP A 172 13.57 -39.87 -12.61
C TRP A 172 13.70 -40.15 -11.11
N THR A 173 14.44 -41.21 -10.76
CA THR A 173 14.79 -41.47 -9.36
C THR A 173 15.52 -40.28 -8.72
N LEU A 174 16.43 -39.63 -9.47
CA LEU A 174 17.10 -38.41 -9.03
C LEU A 174 16.14 -37.21 -8.93
N MET A 175 15.14 -37.10 -9.81
CA MET A 175 14.12 -36.06 -9.71
C MET A 175 13.27 -36.23 -8.45
N LEU A 176 12.88 -37.47 -8.13
CA LEU A 176 12.17 -37.78 -6.89
C LEU A 176 13.05 -37.48 -5.67
N GLN A 177 14.36 -37.74 -5.71
CA GLN A 177 15.28 -37.34 -4.63
C GLN A 177 15.32 -35.82 -4.43
N ILE A 178 15.27 -35.04 -5.51
CA ILE A 178 15.19 -33.57 -5.46
C ILE A 178 13.86 -33.14 -4.83
N LEU A 179 12.73 -33.68 -5.30
CA LEU A 179 11.41 -33.34 -4.76
C LEU A 179 11.30 -33.73 -3.29
N TYR A 180 11.81 -34.90 -2.90
CA TYR A 180 11.85 -35.36 -1.51
C TYR A 180 12.68 -34.42 -0.62
N PHE A 181 13.86 -34.00 -1.09
CA PHE A 181 14.66 -32.98 -0.40
C PHE A 181 13.89 -31.67 -0.22
N LEU A 182 13.23 -31.18 -1.27
CA LEU A 182 12.46 -29.94 -1.19
C LEU A 182 11.25 -30.07 -0.26
N CYS A 183 10.51 -31.18 -0.30
CA CYS A 183 9.40 -31.45 0.63
C CYS A 183 9.87 -31.41 2.08
N ASN A 184 11.02 -32.03 2.40
CA ASN A 184 11.58 -32.00 3.75
C ASN A 184 12.01 -30.59 4.18
N ASN A 185 12.55 -29.77 3.27
CA ASN A 185 12.87 -28.38 3.57
C ASN A 185 11.61 -27.54 3.79
N CYS A 186 10.59 -27.70 2.94
CA CYS A 186 9.28 -27.04 3.12
C CYS A 186 8.61 -27.46 4.43
N LYS A 187 8.65 -28.75 4.78
CA LYS A 187 8.14 -29.27 6.05
C LYS A 187 8.88 -28.67 7.23
N PHE A 188 10.21 -28.61 7.17
CA PHE A 188 11.01 -27.97 8.19
C PHE A 188 10.65 -26.48 8.35
N LEU A 189 10.50 -25.75 7.25
CA LEU A 189 10.16 -24.32 7.24
C LEU A 189 8.70 -24.03 7.61
N THR A 190 7.76 -24.95 7.39
CA THR A 190 6.36 -24.81 7.84
C THR A 190 6.19 -25.16 9.32
N ILE A 191 7.03 -26.05 9.87
CA ILE A 191 7.10 -26.30 11.32
C ILE A 191 7.87 -25.16 12.03
N TYR A 192 8.76 -24.48 11.32
CA TYR A 192 9.65 -23.45 11.85
C TYR A 192 9.23 -22.08 11.30
N ASP A 193 8.28 -21.40 11.96
CA ASP A 193 7.91 -20.02 11.61
C ASP A 193 9.14 -19.10 11.68
N PRO A 194 9.74 -18.73 10.53
CA PRO A 194 10.98 -17.99 10.53
C PRO A 194 10.75 -16.55 10.98
N GLU A 195 9.57 -15.98 10.73
CA GLU A 195 9.22 -14.62 11.13
C GLU A 195 9.06 -14.51 12.64
N SER A 196 8.44 -15.51 13.28
CA SER A 196 8.30 -15.54 14.74
C SER A 196 9.66 -15.65 15.45
N VAL A 197 10.59 -16.47 14.93
CA VAL A 197 11.91 -16.71 15.57
C VAL A 197 12.93 -15.61 15.25
N ILE A 198 12.96 -15.10 14.01
CA ILE A 198 13.91 -14.06 13.59
C ILE A 198 13.56 -12.71 14.24
N ASN A 199 12.27 -12.38 14.38
CA ASN A 199 11.86 -11.09 14.95
C ASN A 199 11.98 -11.02 16.48
N THR A 200 12.02 -12.15 17.20
CA THR A 200 12.13 -12.15 18.67
C THR A 200 13.57 -12.23 19.20
N MET A 201 14.56 -12.68 18.42
CA MET A 201 15.82 -13.21 19.02
C MET A 201 17.11 -12.89 18.22
N ALA A 202 17.33 -11.63 17.83
CA ALA A 202 18.58 -11.20 17.17
C ALA A 202 19.86 -11.57 17.96
N ALA A 203 19.79 -11.69 19.29
CA ALA A 203 20.94 -12.01 20.15
C ALA A 203 21.35 -13.49 20.16
N ASN A 204 20.51 -14.42 19.68
CA ASN A 204 20.75 -15.87 19.76
C ASN A 204 21.03 -16.52 18.40
N GLN A 205 21.23 -15.70 17.37
CA GLN A 205 21.38 -16.12 15.98
C GLN A 205 22.58 -17.07 15.77
N ASP A 206 23.68 -16.87 16.50
CA ASP A 206 24.88 -17.72 16.42
C ASP A 206 24.64 -19.14 16.96
N PHE A 207 23.90 -19.26 18.08
CA PHE A 207 23.56 -20.57 18.65
C PHE A 207 22.65 -21.37 17.73
N ILE A 208 21.62 -20.71 17.19
CA ILE A 208 20.65 -21.31 16.27
C ILE A 208 21.36 -21.75 14.98
N ASN A 209 22.18 -20.89 14.39
CA ASN A 209 22.98 -21.21 13.21
C ASN A 209 23.96 -22.37 13.47
N HIS A 210 24.58 -22.42 14.65
CA HIS A 210 25.49 -23.50 15.03
C HIS A 210 24.74 -24.84 15.16
N TYR A 211 23.58 -24.86 15.81
CA TYR A 211 22.77 -26.06 15.98
C TYR A 211 22.25 -26.58 14.62
N ILE A 212 21.66 -25.71 13.80
CA ILE A 212 21.15 -26.08 12.46
C ILE A 212 22.31 -26.59 11.58
N SER A 213 23.46 -25.93 11.59
CA SER A 213 24.65 -26.38 10.84
C SER A 213 25.15 -27.74 11.31
N LYS A 214 25.12 -28.02 12.62
CA LYS A 214 25.53 -29.32 13.18
C LYS A 214 24.56 -30.44 12.83
N VAL A 215 23.25 -30.20 12.97
CA VAL A 215 22.21 -31.17 12.58
C VAL A 215 22.26 -31.45 11.08
N TYR A 216 22.36 -30.41 10.24
CA TYR A 216 22.46 -30.56 8.79
C TYR A 216 23.71 -31.36 8.38
N LYS A 217 24.88 -31.07 8.96
CA LYS A 217 26.11 -31.83 8.69
C LYS A 217 25.97 -33.31 9.03
N ASN A 218 25.30 -33.64 10.13
CA ASN A 218 25.10 -35.03 10.56
C ASN A 218 24.08 -35.76 9.69
N VAL A 219 22.98 -35.10 9.30
CA VAL A 219 22.00 -35.65 8.34
C VAL A 219 22.64 -35.90 6.97
N VAL A 220 23.50 -34.98 6.50
CA VAL A 220 24.24 -35.14 5.24
C VAL A 220 25.26 -36.29 5.32
N LYS A 221 25.87 -36.52 6.49
CA LYS A 221 26.93 -37.54 6.68
C LYS A 221 26.38 -38.95 6.95
N ILE A 222 25.34 -39.06 7.77
CA ILE A 222 24.82 -40.32 8.29
C ILE A 222 23.55 -40.74 7.53
N GLY A 223 22.84 -39.81 6.89
CA GLY A 223 21.53 -40.05 6.28
C GLY A 223 20.38 -39.59 7.19
N TYR A 224 19.16 -39.68 6.66
CA TYR A 224 17.95 -39.26 7.41
C TYR A 224 17.65 -40.16 8.60
N GLU A 225 18.21 -41.38 8.66
CA GLU A 225 18.10 -42.24 9.84
C GLU A 225 18.71 -41.60 11.09
N TYR A 226 19.66 -40.66 10.93
CA TYR A 226 20.20 -39.88 12.05
C TYR A 226 19.09 -39.22 12.87
N LEU A 227 18.03 -38.70 12.23
CA LEU A 227 16.92 -38.04 12.93
C LEU A 227 16.11 -38.99 13.81
N GLN A 228 16.25 -40.30 13.61
CA GLN A 228 15.63 -41.34 14.43
C GLN A 228 16.63 -41.95 15.44
N THR A 229 17.91 -41.58 15.37
CA THR A 229 18.89 -42.04 16.34
C THR A 229 18.67 -41.41 17.72
N GLU A 230 18.95 -42.19 18.75
CA GLU A 230 18.96 -41.73 20.13
C GLU A 230 19.96 -40.57 20.32
N GLU A 231 21.04 -40.55 19.54
CA GLU A 231 22.02 -39.48 19.51
C GLU A 231 21.42 -38.14 19.03
N TYR A 232 20.59 -38.13 17.99
CA TYR A 232 19.89 -36.91 17.56
C TYR A 232 18.84 -36.47 18.58
N LEU A 233 18.06 -37.40 19.12
CA LEU A 233 17.04 -37.09 20.13
C LEU A 233 17.69 -36.48 21.38
N GLN A 234 18.83 -37.02 21.82
CA GLN A 234 19.59 -36.49 22.94
C GLN A 234 20.21 -35.13 22.60
N ASN A 235 20.83 -34.96 21.43
CA ASN A 235 21.36 -33.66 21.00
C ASN A 235 20.26 -32.59 20.89
N LYS A 236 19.06 -32.96 20.40
CA LYS A 236 17.89 -32.08 20.33
C LYS A 236 17.44 -31.68 21.73
N LYS A 237 17.36 -32.63 22.66
CA LYS A 237 17.00 -32.38 24.05
C LYS A 237 18.01 -31.48 24.76
N ASP A 238 19.30 -31.72 24.56
CA ASP A 238 20.38 -30.92 25.17
C ASP A 238 20.45 -29.50 24.59
N SER A 239 20.22 -29.35 23.28
CA SER A 239 20.13 -28.05 22.64
C SER A 239 18.89 -27.28 23.04
N LEU A 240 17.73 -27.94 23.20
CA LEU A 240 16.53 -27.33 23.76
C LEU A 240 16.74 -26.89 25.21
N ALA A 241 17.35 -27.71 26.06
CA ALA A 241 17.64 -27.34 27.45
C ALA A 241 18.62 -26.16 27.54
N LYS A 242 19.65 -26.11 26.68
CA LYS A 242 20.56 -24.96 26.58
C LYS A 242 19.86 -23.70 26.07
N PHE A 243 18.96 -23.85 25.10
CA PHE A 243 18.15 -22.76 24.58
C PHE A 243 17.18 -22.23 25.64
N GLU A 244 16.50 -23.10 26.38
CA GLU A 244 15.66 -22.72 27.52
C GLU A 244 16.46 -22.01 28.62
N THR A 245 17.69 -22.45 28.88
CA THR A 245 18.58 -21.80 29.86
C THR A 245 19.03 -20.41 29.39
N LEU A 246 19.32 -20.25 28.09
CA LEU A 246 19.64 -18.95 27.48
C LEU A 246 18.42 -18.02 27.44
N LEU A 247 17.22 -18.54 27.15
CA LEU A 247 15.97 -17.79 27.20
C LEU A 247 15.64 -17.32 28.62
N ARG A 248 15.78 -18.21 29.62
CA ARG A 248 15.59 -17.86 31.04
C ARG A 248 16.67 -16.91 31.55
N GLY A 249 17.90 -17.00 31.04
CA GLY A 249 19.00 -16.09 31.37
C GLY A 249 18.88 -14.71 30.72
N ASN A 250 18.26 -14.61 29.53
CA ASN A 250 18.08 -13.35 28.80
C ASN A 250 16.74 -12.66 29.08
N MET A 251 15.75 -13.36 29.63
CA MET A 251 14.52 -12.74 30.13
C MET A 251 14.66 -12.43 31.61
N ASP A 252 15.08 -11.19 31.91
CA ASP A 252 15.03 -10.62 33.25
C ASP A 252 13.55 -10.47 33.67
N TYR A 253 13.01 -11.55 34.22
CA TYR A 253 11.61 -11.67 34.62
C TYR A 253 11.21 -10.60 35.64
N ASP A 254 12.16 -10.19 36.49
CA ASP A 254 11.94 -9.14 37.48
C ASP A 254 11.81 -7.78 36.79
N LYS A 255 12.62 -7.50 35.77
CA LYS A 255 12.48 -6.30 34.94
C LYS A 255 11.20 -6.28 34.12
N ILE A 256 10.79 -7.40 33.53
CA ILE A 256 9.50 -7.50 32.81
C ILE A 256 8.33 -7.27 33.76
N LYS A 257 8.38 -7.86 34.96
CA LYS A 257 7.36 -7.69 35.99
C LYS A 257 7.31 -6.25 36.53
N ALA A 258 8.47 -5.60 36.68
CA ALA A 258 8.57 -4.19 37.04
C ALA A 258 7.97 -3.29 35.95
N ASN A 259 8.31 -3.53 34.68
CA ASN A 259 7.75 -2.80 33.54
C ASN A 259 6.23 -2.98 33.43
N LEU A 260 5.72 -4.17 33.69
CA LEU A 260 4.27 -4.45 33.68
C LEU A 260 3.56 -3.72 34.83
N ALA A 261 4.17 -3.65 36.02
CA ALA A 261 3.64 -2.88 37.14
C ALA A 261 3.61 -1.37 36.85
N ASP A 262 4.66 -0.83 36.24
CA ASP A 262 4.69 0.59 35.85
C ASP A 262 3.73 0.91 34.71
N LEU A 263 3.55 -0.01 33.76
CA LEU A 263 2.56 0.13 32.70
C LEU A 263 1.13 0.12 33.26
N ASN A 264 0.84 -0.74 34.23
CA ASN A 264 -0.47 -0.75 34.91
C ASN A 264 -0.73 0.54 35.68
N LYS A 265 0.27 1.08 36.40
CA LYS A 265 0.15 2.40 37.06
C LYS A 265 -0.12 3.51 36.06
N THR A 266 0.56 3.47 34.92
CA THR A 266 0.36 4.45 33.84
C THR A 266 -1.05 4.34 33.27
N TYR A 267 -1.55 3.12 33.07
CA TYR A 267 -2.91 2.87 32.62
C TYR A 267 -3.96 3.38 33.62
N GLU A 268 -3.79 3.09 34.91
CA GLU A 268 -4.68 3.59 35.97
C GLU A 268 -4.68 5.12 36.03
N TYR A 269 -3.51 5.76 35.86
CA TYR A 269 -3.40 7.22 35.75
C TYR A 269 -4.20 7.76 34.56
N TRP A 270 -4.00 7.23 33.35
CA TRP A 270 -4.76 7.66 32.16
C TRP A 270 -6.26 7.39 32.28
N PHE A 271 -6.64 6.29 32.92
CA PHE A 271 -8.03 5.98 33.16
C PHE A 271 -8.68 6.98 34.14
N SER A 272 -7.97 7.38 35.19
CA SER A 272 -8.45 8.43 36.11
C SER A 272 -8.53 9.81 35.45
N GLN A 273 -7.64 10.11 34.50
CA GLN A 273 -7.66 11.35 33.73
C GLN A 273 -8.81 11.39 32.71
N ARG A 274 -9.29 10.23 32.23
CA ARG A 274 -10.44 10.18 31.31
C ARG A 274 -11.71 10.76 31.95
N ASP A 275 -11.96 10.42 33.22
CA ASP A 275 -13.13 10.95 33.92
C ASP A 275 -13.01 12.47 34.16
N GLU A 276 -11.78 12.99 34.30
CA GLU A 276 -11.49 14.43 34.36
C GLU A 276 -11.73 15.12 33.00
N PHE A 277 -11.36 14.48 31.88
CA PHE A 277 -11.68 14.97 30.53
C PHE A 277 -13.18 15.03 30.27
N ASP A 278 -13.95 14.04 30.73
CA ASP A 278 -15.41 14.03 30.58
C ASP A 278 -16.06 15.19 31.37
N VAL A 279 -15.52 15.53 32.54
CA VAL A 279 -15.95 16.72 33.32
C VAL A 279 -15.60 18.01 32.59
N LEU A 280 -14.37 18.14 32.07
CA LEU A 280 -13.93 19.32 31.32
C LEU A 280 -14.73 19.52 30.02
N LEU A 281 -15.09 18.45 29.32
CA LEU A 281 -15.96 18.50 28.14
C LEU A 281 -17.34 19.04 28.49
N LYS A 282 -17.90 18.61 29.62
CA LYS A 282 -19.19 19.09 30.11
C LYS A 282 -19.12 20.56 30.53
N GLU A 283 -18.04 20.99 31.18
CA GLU A 283 -17.80 22.39 31.51
C GLU A 283 -17.65 23.25 30.25
N GLU A 284 -16.98 22.76 29.20
CA GLU A 284 -16.88 23.44 27.91
C GLU A 284 -18.25 23.63 27.25
N GLU A 285 -19.11 22.60 27.28
CA GLU A 285 -20.48 22.68 26.76
C GLU A 285 -21.33 23.71 27.53
N ASP A 286 -21.23 23.75 28.86
CA ASP A 286 -21.96 24.70 29.68
C ASP A 286 -21.44 26.14 29.48
N LEU A 287 -20.13 26.34 29.29
CA LEU A 287 -19.56 27.65 28.94
C LEU A 287 -19.98 28.12 27.55
N LYS A 288 -20.07 27.22 26.57
CA LYS A 288 -20.61 27.55 25.23
C LYS A 288 -22.06 28.02 25.31
N ARG A 289 -22.88 27.35 26.13
CA ARG A 289 -24.27 27.77 26.36
C ARG A 289 -24.35 29.16 26.98
N GLN A 290 -23.51 29.46 27.98
CA GLN A 290 -23.47 30.79 28.60
C GLN A 290 -23.05 31.88 27.60
N LEU A 291 -22.08 31.58 26.73
CA LEU A 291 -21.62 32.53 25.72
C LEU A 291 -22.70 32.82 24.68
N GLU A 292 -23.46 31.80 24.25
CA GLU A 292 -24.61 31.96 23.35
C GLU A 292 -25.71 32.82 23.99
N GLU A 293 -26.02 32.59 25.28
CA GLU A 293 -26.97 33.42 26.03
C GLU A 293 -26.52 34.89 26.17
N GLU A 294 -25.22 35.13 26.40
CA GLU A 294 -24.65 36.48 26.45
C GLU A 294 -24.65 37.17 25.08
N GLU A 295 -24.35 36.43 24.01
CA GLU A 295 -24.40 36.95 22.63
C GLU A 295 -25.82 37.36 22.24
N ASP A 296 -26.82 36.53 22.57
CA ASP A 296 -28.23 36.86 22.38
C ASP A 296 -28.66 38.10 23.17
N ALA A 297 -28.17 38.23 24.42
CA ALA A 297 -28.44 39.40 25.26
C ALA A 297 -27.84 40.69 24.66
N ILE A 298 -26.58 40.62 24.19
CA ILE A 298 -25.90 41.75 23.53
C ILE A 298 -26.62 42.14 22.24
N ASN A 299 -27.00 41.16 21.42
CA ASN A 299 -27.74 41.41 20.17
C ASN A 299 -29.08 42.11 20.44
N LYS A 300 -29.79 41.70 21.49
CA LYS A 300 -31.01 42.38 21.93
C LYS A 300 -30.75 43.82 22.38
N GLU A 301 -29.71 44.05 23.17
CA GLU A 301 -29.35 45.40 23.63
C GLU A 301 -28.93 46.32 22.47
N MET A 302 -28.19 45.79 21.49
CA MET A 302 -27.86 46.52 20.27
C MET A 302 -29.12 46.91 19.48
N GLN A 303 -30.07 46.00 19.33
CA GLN A 303 -31.33 46.28 18.65
C GLN A 303 -32.11 47.39 19.36
N GLU A 304 -32.20 47.34 20.70
CA GLU A 304 -32.82 48.39 21.50
C GLU A 304 -32.08 49.73 21.37
N TYR A 305 -30.74 49.71 21.29
CA TYR A 305 -29.94 50.90 21.04
C TYR A 305 -30.22 51.51 19.66
N GLU A 306 -30.26 50.70 18.60
CA GLU A 306 -30.60 51.18 17.25
C GLU A 306 -32.00 51.81 17.22
N ASP A 307 -32.98 51.20 17.88
CA ASP A 307 -34.33 51.73 17.94
C ASP A 307 -34.39 53.06 18.72
N ARG A 308 -33.60 53.21 19.79
CA ARG A 308 -33.42 54.49 20.50
C ARG A 308 -32.78 55.54 19.60
N VAL A 309 -31.77 55.19 18.81
CA VAL A 309 -31.13 56.10 17.85
C VAL A 309 -32.11 56.56 16.78
N LYS A 310 -32.91 55.64 16.20
CA LYS A 310 -33.96 55.97 15.22
C LYS A 310 -35.00 56.91 15.83
N ARG A 311 -35.48 56.62 17.04
CA ARG A 311 -36.43 57.49 17.77
C ARG A 311 -35.86 58.88 18.02
N ASN A 312 -34.60 58.97 18.45
CA ASN A 312 -33.92 60.26 18.64
C ASN A 312 -33.76 61.03 17.32
N GLY A 313 -33.53 60.34 16.20
CA GLY A 313 -33.52 60.93 14.86
C GLY A 313 -34.88 61.55 14.51
N LEU A 314 -35.97 60.83 14.76
CA LEU A 314 -37.33 61.33 14.55
C LEU A 314 -37.62 62.55 15.42
N LEU A 315 -37.32 62.49 16.72
CA LEU A 315 -37.51 63.62 17.65
C LEU A 315 -36.70 64.85 17.23
N LYS A 316 -35.46 64.68 16.77
CA LYS A 316 -34.66 65.80 16.24
C LYS A 316 -35.31 66.43 15.01
N SER A 317 -35.83 65.62 14.10
CA SER A 317 -36.54 66.12 12.91
C SER A 317 -37.83 66.86 13.28
N GLU A 318 -38.55 66.37 14.28
CA GLU A 318 -39.77 67.00 14.79
C GLU A 318 -39.46 68.34 15.47
N CYS A 319 -38.42 68.39 16.32
CA CYS A 319 -37.94 69.64 16.91
C CYS A 319 -37.50 70.66 15.84
N ALA A 320 -36.83 70.22 14.77
CA ALA A 320 -36.46 71.09 13.66
C ALA A 320 -37.70 71.66 12.94
N ASN A 321 -38.69 70.81 12.65
CA ASN A 321 -39.96 71.22 12.03
C ASN A 321 -40.75 72.19 12.92
N LEU A 322 -40.82 71.93 14.23
CA LEU A 322 -41.47 72.82 15.19
C LEU A 322 -40.75 74.17 15.26
N LYS A 323 -39.42 74.18 15.29
CA LYS A 323 -38.62 75.40 15.28
C LYS A 323 -38.85 76.22 14.01
N GLU A 324 -38.94 75.57 12.85
CA GLU A 324 -39.26 76.24 11.59
C GLU A 324 -40.68 76.84 11.60
N LYS A 325 -41.67 76.12 12.15
CA LYS A 325 -43.02 76.66 12.35
C LYS A 325 -43.02 77.87 13.28
N VAL A 326 -42.25 77.86 14.37
CA VAL A 326 -42.11 79.01 15.27
C VAL A 326 -41.51 80.20 14.53
N ILE A 327 -40.42 80.01 13.78
CA ILE A 327 -39.82 81.08 12.96
C ILE A 327 -40.83 81.65 11.94
N GLN A 328 -41.64 80.79 11.34
CA GLN A 328 -42.67 81.21 10.41
C GLN A 328 -43.77 82.04 11.11
N MET A 329 -44.23 81.60 12.27
CA MET A 329 -45.19 82.36 13.09
C MET A 329 -44.60 83.69 13.55
N GLU A 330 -43.34 83.74 13.98
CA GLU A 330 -42.65 84.98 14.35
C GLU A 330 -42.59 85.97 13.19
N ARG A 331 -42.31 85.50 11.97
CA ARG A 331 -42.36 86.33 10.75
C ARG A 331 -43.75 86.85 10.46
N GLU A 332 -44.78 86.03 10.64
CA GLU A 332 -46.17 86.42 10.45
C GLU A 332 -46.61 87.47 11.48
N VAL A 333 -46.24 87.28 12.75
CA VAL A 333 -46.46 88.27 13.82
C VAL A 333 -45.75 89.57 13.47
N ALA A 334 -44.46 89.54 13.12
CA ALA A 334 -43.72 90.73 12.73
C ALA A 334 -44.33 91.45 11.51
N ALA A 335 -44.84 90.69 10.53
CA ALA A 335 -45.54 91.26 9.37
C ALA A 335 -46.88 91.89 9.76
N LYS A 336 -47.61 91.26 10.69
CA LYS A 336 -48.86 91.80 11.24
C LYS A 336 -48.60 93.04 12.07
N ASP A 337 -47.57 93.06 12.91
CA ASP A 337 -47.16 94.23 13.69
C ASP A 337 -46.74 95.39 12.79
N ALA A 338 -45.97 95.12 11.74
CA ALA A 338 -45.66 96.13 10.73
C ALA A 338 -46.91 96.62 9.99
N GLN A 339 -47.91 95.75 9.77
CA GLN A 339 -49.20 96.13 9.20
C GLN A 339 -50.01 96.99 10.19
N TYR A 340 -49.98 96.68 11.49
CA TYR A 340 -50.60 97.46 12.56
C TYR A 340 -49.96 98.83 12.69
N GLU A 341 -48.64 98.91 12.73
CA GLU A 341 -47.86 100.16 12.73
C GLU A 341 -48.23 101.04 11.52
N ARG A 342 -48.32 100.45 10.32
CA ARG A 342 -48.78 101.18 9.12
C ARG A 342 -50.25 101.62 9.21
N GLN A 343 -51.10 100.85 9.88
CA GLN A 343 -52.51 101.20 10.12
C GLN A 343 -52.67 102.29 11.20
N LEU A 344 -51.84 102.27 12.24
CA LEU A 344 -51.74 103.32 13.27
C LEU A 344 -51.21 104.62 12.67
N ALA A 345 -50.16 104.55 11.84
CA ALA A 345 -49.59 105.71 11.15
C ALA A 345 -50.52 106.32 10.09
N SER A 346 -51.48 105.55 9.56
CA SER A 346 -52.45 106.04 8.57
C SER A 346 -53.77 106.56 9.17
N GLY A 347 -53.89 106.62 10.51
CA GLY A 347 -54.96 107.33 11.19
C GLY A 347 -56.38 106.85 10.86
N LYS A 348 -56.56 105.58 10.46
CA LYS A 348 -57.86 105.02 10.08
C LYS A 348 -58.21 103.77 10.90
N ASN A 349 -59.27 103.92 11.69
CA ASN A 349 -60.08 102.91 12.39
C ASN A 349 -59.58 102.38 13.76
N LEU A 350 -59.81 103.21 14.77
CA LEU A 350 -59.76 102.93 16.22
C LEU A 350 -60.90 102.03 16.76
N GLY A 351 -61.65 101.33 15.91
CA GLY A 351 -62.85 100.59 16.32
C GLY A 351 -62.61 99.17 16.87
N ASN A 352 -61.48 98.53 16.56
CA ASN A 352 -61.22 97.12 16.91
C ASN A 352 -60.07 96.92 17.92
N LEU A 353 -59.55 98.01 18.49
CA LEU A 353 -58.47 97.97 19.50
C LEU A 353 -58.88 97.24 20.79
N PRO A 354 -60.12 97.41 21.32
CA PRO A 354 -60.54 96.70 22.54
C PRO A 354 -60.61 95.19 22.35
N THR A 355 -61.10 94.73 21.19
CA THR A 355 -61.23 93.29 20.88
C THR A 355 -59.87 92.63 20.70
N LYS A 356 -58.92 93.34 20.06
CA LYS A 356 -57.54 92.88 19.91
C LYS A 356 -56.83 92.86 21.26
N HIS A 357 -57.00 93.88 22.09
CA HIS A 357 -56.44 93.90 23.43
C HIS A 357 -56.97 92.77 24.32
N ALA A 358 -58.26 92.45 24.23
CA ALA A 358 -58.86 91.30 24.92
C ALA A 358 -58.30 89.96 24.42
N GLN A 359 -58.00 89.85 23.13
CA GLN A 359 -57.40 88.65 22.53
C GLN A 359 -55.93 88.50 22.96
N THR A 360 -55.16 89.58 22.98
CA THR A 360 -53.77 89.59 23.49
C THR A 360 -53.71 89.29 24.98
N LEU A 361 -54.67 89.77 25.78
CA LEU A 361 -54.78 89.43 27.21
C LEU A 361 -55.02 87.93 27.42
N LYS A 362 -55.83 87.31 26.57
CA LYS A 362 -56.11 85.87 26.62
C LYS A 362 -54.91 85.02 26.19
N GLU A 363 -54.13 85.50 25.22
CA GLU A 363 -52.85 84.90 24.84
C GLU A 363 -51.80 85.03 25.96
N LEU A 364 -51.78 86.18 26.65
CA LEU A 364 -50.93 86.40 27.83
C LEU A 364 -51.30 85.47 28.98
N GLU A 365 -52.60 85.27 29.24
CA GLU A 365 -53.11 84.33 30.25
C GLU A 365 -52.71 82.88 29.91
N ASN A 366 -52.80 82.47 28.65
CA ASN A 366 -52.34 81.16 28.20
C ASN A 366 -50.82 80.98 28.35
N LEU A 367 -50.02 82.01 28.03
CA LEU A 367 -48.58 81.98 28.26
C LEU A 367 -48.24 81.94 29.75
N GLN A 368 -49.01 82.63 30.60
CA GLN A 368 -48.86 82.59 32.05
C GLN A 368 -49.14 81.19 32.61
N ASN A 369 -50.16 80.51 32.08
CA ASN A 369 -50.47 79.13 32.44
C ASN A 369 -49.37 78.16 31.99
N GLN A 370 -48.79 78.35 30.80
CA GLN A 370 -47.65 77.55 30.34
C GLN A 370 -46.39 77.76 31.19
N VAL A 371 -46.13 78.99 31.63
CA VAL A 371 -45.03 79.27 32.57
C VAL A 371 -45.27 78.58 33.91
N ALA A 372 -46.50 78.59 34.42
CA ALA A 372 -46.85 77.89 35.65
C ALA A 372 -46.73 76.35 35.51
N GLU A 373 -47.07 75.78 34.36
CA GLU A 373 -46.85 74.36 34.06
C GLU A 373 -45.36 74.01 34.03
N LEU A 374 -44.53 74.85 33.42
CA LEU A 374 -43.07 74.66 33.38
C LEU A 374 -42.43 74.80 34.77
N ASP A 375 -42.91 75.71 35.63
CA ASP A 375 -42.44 75.81 37.01
C ASP A 375 -42.83 74.57 37.83
N ASN A 376 -44.04 74.02 37.63
CA ASN A 376 -44.44 72.76 38.25
C ASN A 376 -43.59 71.58 37.77
N GLU A 377 -43.29 71.49 36.46
CA GLU A 377 -42.44 70.43 35.89
C GLU A 377 -41.00 70.52 36.42
N LYS A 378 -40.49 71.74 36.58
CA LYS A 378 -39.19 71.99 37.21
C LYS A 378 -39.16 71.54 38.67
N ASP A 379 -40.21 71.82 39.44
CA ASP A 379 -40.32 71.39 40.83
C ASP A 379 -40.43 69.86 40.94
N GLU A 380 -41.19 69.20 40.06
CA GLU A 380 -41.23 67.74 39.95
C GLU A 380 -39.86 67.14 39.64
N LEU A 381 -39.12 67.72 38.69
CA LEU A 381 -37.76 67.28 38.37
C LEU A 381 -36.80 67.47 39.56
N TYR A 382 -36.98 68.54 40.35
CA TYR A 382 -36.20 68.77 41.56
C TYR A 382 -36.49 67.72 42.66
N ILE A 383 -37.76 67.35 42.82
CA ILE A 383 -38.18 66.27 43.71
C ILE A 383 -37.60 64.92 43.24
N GLN A 384 -37.68 64.61 41.94
CA GLN A 384 -37.11 63.38 41.38
C GLN A 384 -35.58 63.32 41.53
N LEU A 385 -34.87 64.44 41.35
CA LEU A 385 -33.43 64.52 41.55
C LEU A 385 -33.04 64.27 43.01
N ASN A 386 -33.77 64.88 43.95
CA ASN A 386 -33.57 64.65 45.38
C ASN A 386 -33.86 63.19 45.76
N GLN A 387 -34.91 62.59 45.21
CA GLN A 387 -35.22 61.17 45.43
C GLN A 387 -34.09 60.28 44.91
N LYS A 388 -33.59 60.52 43.70
CA LYS A 388 -32.44 59.77 43.16
C LYS A 388 -31.16 59.97 43.98
N SER A 389 -30.95 61.15 44.55
CA SER A 389 -29.82 61.41 45.46
C SER A 389 -29.94 60.60 46.76
N ILE A 390 -31.15 60.51 47.32
CA ILE A 390 -31.44 59.67 48.49
C ILE A 390 -31.23 58.19 48.16
N ASP A 391 -31.71 57.72 47.01
CA ASP A 391 -31.55 56.34 46.57
C ASP A 391 -30.07 55.99 46.37
N ALA A 392 -29.28 56.89 45.76
CA ALA A 392 -27.83 56.73 45.63
C ALA A 392 -27.13 56.68 47.00
N LYS A 393 -27.55 57.51 47.95
CA LYS A 393 -27.02 57.50 49.32
C LYS A 393 -27.36 56.20 50.05
N ASN A 394 -28.55 55.66 49.86
CA ASN A 394 -28.98 54.37 50.40
C ASN A 394 -28.20 53.21 49.76
N ALA A 395 -27.96 53.26 48.44
CA ALA A 395 -27.14 52.28 47.74
C ALA A 395 -25.68 52.31 48.22
N MET A 396 -25.10 53.50 48.44
CA MET A 396 -23.78 53.65 49.06
C MET A 396 -23.74 53.07 50.47
N ASN A 397 -24.76 53.32 51.29
CA ASN A 397 -24.84 52.75 52.63
C ASN A 397 -24.92 51.22 52.59
N LYS A 398 -25.70 50.65 51.66
CA LYS A 398 -25.80 49.21 51.46
C LYS A 398 -24.47 48.60 50.97
N ALA A 399 -23.76 49.28 50.07
CA ALA A 399 -22.42 48.87 49.64
C ALA A 399 -21.41 48.92 50.80
N ASN A 400 -21.49 49.95 51.66
CA ASN A 400 -20.67 50.06 52.86
C ASN A 400 -20.98 48.96 53.88
N GLU A 401 -22.25 48.58 54.06
CA GLU A 401 -22.63 47.42 54.87
C GLU A 401 -22.12 46.11 54.26
N MET A 402 -22.22 45.91 52.95
CA MET A 402 -21.64 44.76 52.27
C MET A 402 -20.13 44.69 52.46
N LEU A 403 -19.42 45.82 52.34
CA LEU A 403 -18.00 45.95 52.66
C LEU A 403 -17.70 45.57 54.11
N LYS A 404 -18.53 46.03 55.06
CA LYS A 404 -18.43 45.66 56.48
C LYS A 404 -18.65 44.16 56.70
N ASN A 405 -19.60 43.55 56.01
CA ASN A 405 -19.88 42.11 56.10
C ASN A 405 -18.77 41.27 55.45
N ILE A 406 -18.23 41.71 54.30
CA ILE A 406 -17.04 41.10 53.69
C ILE A 406 -15.84 41.22 54.64
N LYS A 407 -15.68 42.37 55.31
CA LYS A 407 -14.63 42.60 56.33
C LYS A 407 -14.77 41.63 57.52
N ILE A 408 -15.99 41.30 57.94
CA ILE A 408 -16.25 40.29 58.98
C ILE A 408 -15.96 38.87 58.45
N ALA A 409 -16.30 38.56 57.20
CA ALA A 409 -16.17 37.22 56.63
C ALA A 409 -14.74 36.85 56.18
N THR A 410 -13.91 37.81 55.82
CA THR A 410 -12.59 37.57 55.20
C THR A 410 -11.40 37.59 56.16
N ASN A 411 -11.61 37.93 57.44
CA ASN A 411 -10.59 37.91 58.51
C ASN A 411 -9.24 38.55 58.11
N ILE A 412 -9.29 39.63 57.32
CA ILE A 412 -8.10 40.41 56.93
C ILE A 412 -7.75 41.33 58.11
N PRO A 413 -6.55 41.21 58.71
CA PRO A 413 -6.13 42.09 59.80
C PRO A 413 -5.76 43.45 59.22
N VAL A 414 -6.56 44.47 59.54
CA VAL A 414 -6.28 45.86 59.19
C VAL A 414 -6.45 46.69 60.46
N ASP A 415 -5.35 46.93 61.16
CA ASP A 415 -5.28 47.72 62.39
C ASP A 415 -5.31 49.26 62.16
N GLU A 416 -5.61 49.75 60.96
CA GLU A 416 -5.42 51.18 60.66
C GLU A 416 -6.52 51.82 59.80
N ILE A 417 -7.78 51.77 60.24
CA ILE A 417 -8.76 52.79 59.85
C ILE A 417 -9.56 53.20 61.10
N PRO A 418 -9.30 54.38 61.70
CA PRO A 418 -10.05 54.82 62.87
C PRO A 418 -11.50 55.08 62.48
N SER A 419 -12.44 54.52 63.24
CA SER A 419 -13.80 55.02 63.28
C SER A 419 -13.79 56.44 63.85
N LEU A 420 -14.27 57.41 63.08
CA LEU A 420 -14.57 58.75 63.60
C LEU A 420 -15.80 58.65 64.52
N GLU A 421 -15.56 58.41 65.81
CA GLU A 421 -16.54 58.73 66.85
C GLU A 421 -16.23 60.14 67.38
N MET A 422 -17.19 61.04 67.20
CA MET A 422 -17.15 62.46 67.59
C MET A 422 -17.42 62.63 69.09
N THR A 423 -16.72 61.88 69.94
CA THR A 423 -16.86 61.97 71.39
C THR A 423 -15.50 61.86 72.04
N ASP A 424 -14.76 62.98 72.07
CA ASP A 424 -13.86 63.37 73.18
C ASP A 424 -12.99 64.60 72.85
N LEU A 425 -13.64 65.68 72.38
CA LEU A 425 -12.99 66.95 72.05
C LEU A 425 -12.77 67.88 73.27
N HIS A 426 -12.35 67.35 74.43
CA HIS A 426 -12.18 68.19 75.64
C HIS A 426 -10.89 68.01 76.49
N LYS A 427 -9.84 67.33 76.01
CA LYS A 427 -8.55 67.32 76.74
C LYS A 427 -7.42 67.96 75.94
N LYS A 428 -7.07 69.18 76.38
CA LYS A 428 -6.21 70.17 75.73
C LYS A 428 -4.70 69.83 75.67
N ASN A 429 -4.29 68.56 75.85
CA ASN A 429 -2.87 68.22 76.04
C ASN A 429 -2.20 67.34 74.97
N ASN A 430 -2.89 66.85 73.93
CA ASN A 430 -2.26 65.97 72.91
C ASN A 430 -2.23 66.50 71.47
N ILE A 431 -2.49 67.80 71.25
CA ILE A 431 -2.55 68.38 69.89
C ILE A 431 -1.24 68.16 69.09
N ASN A 432 -0.08 68.20 69.74
CA ASN A 432 1.21 68.00 69.05
C ASN A 432 1.40 66.55 68.58
N GLU A 433 1.00 65.57 69.38
CA GLU A 433 1.07 64.15 69.01
C GLU A 433 0.10 63.82 67.85
N TYR A 434 -1.09 64.41 67.85
CA TYR A 434 -2.02 64.31 66.72
C TYR A 434 -1.46 64.98 65.46
N MET A 435 -0.79 66.13 65.57
CA MET A 435 -0.17 66.78 64.42
C MET A 435 0.98 65.94 63.84
N ASP A 436 1.82 65.35 64.68
CA ASP A 436 2.90 64.46 64.23
C ASP A 436 2.36 63.18 63.58
N LEU A 437 1.27 62.62 64.11
CA LEU A 437 0.58 61.49 63.50
C LEU A 437 -0.01 61.86 62.13
N ILE A 438 -0.66 63.02 62.03
CA ILE A 438 -1.22 63.54 60.76
C ILE A 438 -0.11 63.78 59.74
N ILE A 439 1.03 64.36 60.14
CA ILE A 439 2.19 64.58 59.26
C ILE A 439 2.75 63.25 58.76
N ARG A 440 2.86 62.24 59.63
CA ARG A 440 3.35 60.91 59.25
C ARG A 440 2.39 60.19 58.30
N ILE A 441 1.10 60.15 58.61
CA ILE A 441 0.07 59.58 57.74
C ILE A 441 0.07 60.29 56.38
N ARG A 442 0.16 61.61 56.37
CA ARG A 442 0.21 62.39 55.12
C ARG A 442 1.47 62.09 54.31
N LYS A 443 2.62 61.91 54.97
CA LYS A 443 3.87 61.55 54.32
C LYS A 443 3.79 60.15 53.70
N GLU A 444 3.34 59.16 54.44
CA GLU A 444 3.17 57.78 53.94
C GLU A 444 2.12 57.69 52.83
N TYR A 445 1.02 58.43 52.95
CA TYR A 445 0.01 58.53 51.90
C TYR A 445 0.57 59.16 50.62
N ASN A 446 1.34 60.23 50.74
CA ASN A 446 2.00 60.86 49.59
C ASN A 446 3.05 59.95 48.95
N GLU A 447 3.84 59.22 49.75
CA GLU A 447 4.82 58.24 49.24
C GLU A 447 4.12 57.12 48.47
N LYS A 448 3.03 56.55 49.01
CA LYS A 448 2.22 55.54 48.30
C LYS A 448 1.57 56.09 47.01
N ILE A 449 1.11 57.34 47.02
CA ILE A 449 0.57 57.99 45.81
C ILE A 449 1.66 58.16 44.74
N LEU A 450 2.90 58.47 45.13
CA LEU A 450 4.01 58.63 44.19
C LEU A 450 4.45 57.30 43.55
N GLU A 451 4.11 56.15 44.15
CA GLU A 451 4.36 54.82 43.58
C GLU A 451 3.28 54.38 42.58
N LEU A 452 2.05 54.92 42.64
CA LEU A 452 0.97 54.54 41.73
C LEU A 452 1.27 54.81 40.24
N PRO A 453 1.87 55.95 39.84
CA PRO A 453 2.24 56.20 38.44
C PRO A 453 3.23 55.19 37.88
N SER A 454 4.18 54.71 38.68
CA SER A 454 5.17 53.72 38.22
C SER A 454 4.54 52.34 38.07
N GLN A 455 3.67 51.94 39.00
CA GLN A 455 2.87 50.71 38.89
C GLN A 455 1.94 50.73 37.67
N LEU A 456 1.26 51.85 37.43
CA LEU A 456 0.40 52.04 36.25
C LEU A 456 1.20 51.99 34.94
N SER A 457 2.39 52.58 34.93
CA SER A 457 3.31 52.51 33.78
C SER A 457 3.73 51.06 33.48
N ASN A 458 4.05 50.27 34.50
CA ASN A 458 4.43 48.86 34.34
C ASN A 458 3.27 48.02 33.79
N LEU A 459 2.07 48.15 34.37
CA LEU A 459 0.88 47.45 33.90
C LEU A 459 0.50 47.85 32.46
N THR A 460 0.66 49.13 32.11
CA THR A 460 0.44 49.60 30.73
C THR A 460 1.47 49.00 29.77
N GLY A 461 2.73 48.84 30.21
CA GLY A 461 3.78 48.17 29.45
C GLY A 461 3.48 46.68 29.22
N GLU A 462 3.06 45.97 30.26
CA GLU A 462 2.65 44.56 30.18
C GLU A 462 1.46 44.38 29.24
N ARG A 463 0.44 45.25 29.35
CA ARG A 463 -0.71 45.25 28.44
C ARG A 463 -0.29 45.40 26.98
N LYS A 464 0.58 46.36 26.65
CA LYS A 464 1.09 46.55 25.29
C LYS A 464 1.86 45.34 24.77
N MET A 465 2.64 44.68 25.64
CA MET A 465 3.37 43.47 25.29
C MET A 465 2.41 42.31 24.96
N ILE A 466 1.36 42.15 25.76
CA ILE A 466 0.32 41.14 25.53
C ILE A 466 -0.45 41.43 24.24
N GLU A 467 -0.85 42.68 24.00
CA GLU A 467 -1.51 43.09 22.74
C GLU A 467 -0.64 42.77 21.51
N SER A 468 0.68 43.04 21.58
CA SER A 468 1.60 42.69 20.51
C SER A 468 1.74 41.18 20.29
N LYS A 469 1.71 40.37 21.36
CA LYS A 469 1.73 38.90 21.24
C LYS A 469 0.45 38.37 20.61
N ILE A 470 -0.70 38.90 21.01
CA ILE A 470 -2.00 38.53 20.42
C ILE A 470 -2.00 38.82 18.92
N GLU A 471 -1.52 40.00 18.51
CA GLU A 471 -1.46 40.35 17.09
C GLU A 471 -0.51 39.43 16.31
N SER A 472 0.63 39.07 16.90
CA SER A 472 1.54 38.08 16.31
C SER A 472 0.84 36.73 16.14
N TYR A 473 0.10 36.25 17.15
CA TYR A 473 -0.61 34.97 17.07
C TYR A 473 -1.76 35.00 16.05
N LYS A 474 -2.50 36.11 15.92
CA LYS A 474 -3.51 36.28 14.86
C LYS A 474 -2.88 36.17 13.48
N SER A 475 -1.72 36.80 13.27
CA SER A 475 -0.97 36.69 12.01
C SER A 475 -0.52 35.25 11.74
N THR A 476 0.01 34.55 12.75
CA THR A 476 0.39 33.14 12.62
C THR A 476 -0.80 32.25 12.29
N LEU A 477 -1.94 32.46 12.95
CA LEU A 477 -3.17 31.69 12.71
C LEU A 477 -3.66 31.87 11.27
N LYS A 478 -3.70 33.11 10.78
CA LYS A 478 -4.07 33.39 9.39
C LYS A 478 -3.15 32.72 8.36
N ASN A 479 -1.84 32.67 8.64
CA ASN A 479 -0.90 31.98 7.76
C ASN A 479 -1.14 30.46 7.75
N LEU A 480 -1.42 29.87 8.92
CA LEU A 480 -1.74 28.44 9.04
C LEU A 480 -3.05 28.09 8.33
N GLU A 481 -4.10 28.92 8.46
CA GLU A 481 -5.35 28.75 7.72
C GLU A 481 -5.12 28.74 6.20
N GLN A 482 -4.24 29.62 5.72
CA GLN A 482 -3.89 29.69 4.31
C GLN A 482 -3.05 28.48 3.85
N GLU A 483 -2.15 27.97 4.68
CA GLU A 483 -1.42 26.72 4.41
C GLU A 483 -2.38 25.52 4.34
N ILE A 484 -3.35 25.42 5.26
CA ILE A 484 -4.38 24.37 5.24
C ILE A 484 -5.17 24.43 3.93
N ALA A 485 -5.66 25.61 3.54
CA ALA A 485 -6.40 25.77 2.28
C ALA A 485 -5.56 25.35 1.05
N ASN A 486 -4.26 25.66 1.04
CA ASN A 486 -3.36 25.23 -0.03
C ASN A 486 -3.18 23.70 -0.06
N PHE A 487 -3.05 23.05 1.12
CA PHE A 487 -2.95 21.60 1.21
C PHE A 487 -4.23 20.89 0.77
N GLU A 488 -5.40 21.44 1.10
CA GLU A 488 -6.70 20.92 0.64
C GLU A 488 -6.85 21.03 -0.88
N SER A 489 -6.38 22.12 -1.48
CA SER A 489 -6.34 22.29 -2.94
C SER A 489 -5.42 21.25 -3.60
N LEU A 490 -4.21 21.06 -3.07
CA LEU A 490 -3.26 20.05 -3.56
C LEU A 490 -3.81 18.62 -3.44
N LEU A 491 -4.48 18.30 -2.33
CA LEU A 491 -5.15 17.02 -2.15
C LEU A 491 -6.26 16.79 -3.18
N SER A 492 -7.03 17.82 -3.48
CA SER A 492 -8.10 17.76 -4.48
C SER A 492 -7.54 17.53 -5.89
N GLU A 493 -6.47 18.25 -6.26
CA GLU A 493 -5.77 18.04 -7.54
C GLU A 493 -5.17 16.64 -7.65
N LEU A 494 -4.51 16.16 -6.58
CA LEU A 494 -3.94 14.82 -6.54
C LEU A 494 -5.01 13.74 -6.70
N LYS A 495 -6.18 13.93 -6.06
CA LYS A 495 -7.31 13.03 -6.19
C LYS A 495 -7.84 12.97 -7.62
N ILE A 496 -8.07 14.12 -8.26
CA ILE A 496 -8.51 14.19 -9.66
C ILE A 496 -7.49 13.51 -10.59
N SER A 497 -6.19 13.78 -10.39
CA SER A 497 -5.13 13.16 -11.19
C SER A 497 -5.11 11.63 -11.01
N THR A 498 -5.23 11.15 -9.77
CA THR A 498 -5.21 9.72 -9.45
C THR A 498 -6.43 9.02 -10.02
N ASP A 499 -7.61 9.60 -9.88
CA ASP A 499 -8.87 9.07 -10.43
C ASP A 499 -8.82 8.98 -11.96
N GLY A 500 -8.22 9.98 -12.63
CA GLY A 500 -7.98 9.96 -14.07
C GLY A 500 -7.07 8.82 -14.50
N VAL A 501 -5.94 8.62 -13.81
CA VAL A 501 -5.01 7.51 -14.10
C VAL A 501 -5.66 6.15 -13.88
N ILE A 502 -6.45 6.01 -12.80
CA ILE A 502 -7.21 4.77 -12.53
C ILE A 502 -8.22 4.51 -13.64
N TYR A 503 -8.96 5.53 -14.07
CA TYR A 503 -9.93 5.42 -15.16
C TYR A 503 -9.27 4.95 -16.47
N ASP A 504 -8.17 5.59 -16.87
CA ASP A 504 -7.41 5.23 -18.07
C ASP A 504 -6.87 3.80 -17.99
N PHE A 505 -6.37 3.39 -16.82
CA PHE A 505 -5.89 2.03 -16.60
C PHE A 505 -7.02 1.00 -16.72
N ILE A 506 -8.18 1.25 -16.11
CA ILE A 506 -9.36 0.38 -16.22
C ILE A 506 -9.80 0.26 -17.69
N HIS A 507 -9.79 1.36 -18.43
CA HIS A 507 -10.13 1.36 -19.85
C HIS A 507 -9.16 0.50 -20.67
N GLN A 508 -7.85 0.66 -20.47
CA GLN A 508 -6.83 -0.15 -21.14
C GLN A 508 -6.95 -1.65 -20.81
N VAL A 509 -7.23 -1.99 -19.55
CA VAL A 509 -7.46 -3.38 -19.14
C VAL A 509 -8.71 -3.95 -19.83
N SER A 510 -9.77 -3.16 -19.97
CA SER A 510 -10.99 -3.55 -20.69
C SER A 510 -10.73 -3.81 -22.17
N GLU A 511 -9.99 -2.92 -22.85
CA GLU A 511 -9.58 -3.13 -24.24
C GLU A 511 -8.74 -4.39 -24.40
N LYS A 512 -7.73 -4.58 -23.56
CA LYS A 512 -6.88 -5.79 -23.59
C LYS A 512 -7.67 -7.07 -23.30
N LYS A 513 -8.69 -7.00 -22.44
CA LYS A 513 -9.60 -8.12 -22.20
C LYS A 513 -10.41 -8.45 -23.45
N ASN A 514 -10.90 -7.45 -24.17
CA ASN A 514 -11.62 -7.66 -25.43
C ASN A 514 -10.70 -8.23 -26.51
N ASP A 515 -9.48 -7.71 -26.66
CA ASP A 515 -8.47 -8.26 -27.58
C ASP A 515 -8.20 -9.74 -27.28
N LEU A 516 -8.06 -10.10 -26.00
CA LEU A 516 -7.85 -11.47 -25.57
C LEU A 516 -9.04 -12.38 -25.91
N VAL A 517 -10.27 -11.90 -25.77
CA VAL A 517 -11.48 -12.64 -26.16
C VAL A 517 -11.49 -12.89 -27.66
N VAL A 518 -11.15 -11.90 -28.48
CA VAL A 518 -11.04 -12.05 -29.94
C VAL A 518 -9.95 -13.06 -30.29
N ALA A 519 -8.77 -12.96 -29.69
CA ALA A 519 -7.66 -13.89 -29.92
C ALA A 519 -8.01 -15.34 -29.51
N LYS A 520 -8.77 -15.53 -28.41
CA LYS A 520 -9.26 -16.86 -28.01
C LYS A 520 -10.20 -17.46 -29.05
N LYS A 521 -11.17 -16.69 -29.55
CA LYS A 521 -12.09 -17.14 -30.62
C LYS A 521 -11.33 -17.51 -31.89
N GLN A 522 -10.31 -16.74 -32.26
CA GLN A 522 -9.47 -17.03 -33.42
C GLN A 522 -8.71 -18.36 -33.26
N ASN A 523 -8.12 -18.60 -32.08
CA ASN A 523 -7.44 -19.85 -31.76
C ASN A 523 -8.38 -21.06 -31.75
N GLU A 524 -9.62 -20.90 -31.26
CA GLU A 524 -10.64 -21.95 -31.31
C GLU A 524 -10.98 -22.32 -32.76
N LEU A 525 -11.19 -21.32 -33.61
CA LEU A 525 -11.45 -21.52 -35.04
C LEU A 525 -10.27 -22.21 -35.75
N GLU A 526 -9.03 -21.82 -35.45
CA GLU A 526 -7.84 -22.48 -36.01
C GLU A 526 -7.72 -23.92 -35.53
N LYS A 527 -8.03 -24.19 -34.26
CA LYS A 527 -8.03 -25.55 -33.70
C LYS A 527 -9.08 -26.42 -34.38
N GLU A 528 -10.27 -25.91 -34.65
CA GLU A 528 -11.31 -26.61 -35.41
C GLU A 528 -10.84 -26.94 -36.84
N LYS A 529 -10.27 -25.97 -37.56
CA LYS A 529 -9.67 -26.19 -38.89
C LYS A 529 -8.59 -27.27 -38.86
N LEU A 530 -7.76 -27.27 -37.82
CA LEU A 530 -6.67 -28.24 -37.67
C LEU A 530 -7.23 -29.65 -37.40
N VAL A 531 -8.27 -29.77 -36.58
CA VAL A 531 -9.00 -31.03 -36.36
C VAL A 531 -9.60 -31.54 -37.67
N GLU A 532 -10.24 -30.68 -38.46
CA GLU A 532 -10.83 -31.04 -39.74
C GLU A 532 -9.76 -31.51 -40.75
N THR A 533 -8.66 -30.77 -40.86
CA THR A 533 -7.52 -31.13 -41.70
C THR A 533 -6.92 -32.47 -41.29
N ASN A 534 -6.79 -32.74 -39.99
CA ASN A 534 -6.27 -34.00 -39.48
C ASN A 534 -7.22 -35.17 -39.76
N ASN A 535 -8.53 -34.95 -39.71
CA ASN A 535 -9.53 -35.95 -40.10
C ASN A 535 -9.49 -36.24 -41.61
N GLN A 536 -9.31 -35.23 -42.45
CA GLN A 536 -9.09 -35.42 -43.89
C GLN A 536 -7.82 -36.23 -44.16
N LEU A 537 -6.71 -35.90 -43.48
CA LEU A 537 -5.45 -36.63 -43.61
C LEU A 537 -5.59 -38.10 -43.22
N LYS A 538 -6.34 -38.40 -42.15
CA LYS A 538 -6.64 -39.79 -41.75
C LYS A 538 -7.41 -40.56 -42.83
N LYS A 539 -8.41 -39.94 -43.47
CA LYS A 539 -9.16 -40.54 -44.57
C LYS A 539 -8.24 -40.87 -45.76
N VAL A 540 -7.41 -39.91 -46.16
CA VAL A 540 -6.42 -40.12 -47.24
C VAL A 540 -5.45 -41.25 -46.90
N LEU A 541 -5.00 -41.34 -45.65
CA LEU A 541 -4.09 -42.40 -45.20
C LEU A 541 -4.77 -43.79 -45.22
N GLU A 542 -6.07 -43.86 -44.90
CA GLU A 542 -6.87 -45.10 -45.01
C GLU A 542 -7.06 -45.51 -46.47
N GLU A 543 -7.37 -44.56 -47.36
CA GLU A 543 -7.45 -44.80 -48.80
C GLU A 543 -6.12 -45.28 -49.38
N GLU A 544 -5.00 -44.68 -48.98
CA GLU A 544 -3.66 -45.11 -49.39
C GLU A 544 -3.36 -46.54 -48.93
N LYS A 545 -3.70 -46.89 -47.68
CA LYS A 545 -3.57 -48.26 -47.17
C LYS A 545 -4.40 -49.25 -47.97
N LYS A 546 -5.64 -48.88 -48.32
CA LYS A 546 -6.53 -49.70 -49.15
C LYS A 546 -5.93 -49.92 -50.54
N LEU A 547 -5.50 -48.85 -51.21
CA LEU A 547 -4.85 -48.93 -52.53
C LEU A 547 -3.58 -49.77 -52.50
N LYS A 548 -2.75 -49.64 -51.45
CA LYS A 548 -1.57 -50.49 -51.26
C LYS A 548 -1.94 -51.97 -51.11
N SER A 549 -2.98 -52.28 -50.33
CA SER A 549 -3.45 -53.66 -50.16
C SER A 549 -4.00 -54.25 -51.47
N GLU A 550 -4.73 -53.46 -52.26
CA GLU A 550 -5.22 -53.86 -53.58
C GLU A 550 -4.08 -54.06 -54.58
N ALA A 551 -3.07 -53.17 -54.58
CA ALA A 551 -1.89 -53.33 -55.42
C ALA A 551 -1.12 -54.61 -55.11
N VAL A 552 -0.91 -54.91 -53.81
CA VAL A 552 -0.28 -56.18 -53.37
C VAL A 552 -1.12 -57.38 -53.80
N GLN A 553 -2.44 -57.32 -53.64
CA GLN A 553 -3.34 -58.40 -54.05
C GLN A 553 -3.28 -58.64 -55.57
N ASN A 554 -3.28 -57.57 -56.37
CA ASN A 554 -3.18 -57.64 -57.83
C ASN A 554 -1.81 -58.17 -58.26
N GLN A 555 -0.72 -57.77 -57.59
CA GLN A 555 0.62 -58.30 -57.85
C GLN A 555 0.69 -59.80 -57.53
N ASN A 556 0.07 -60.25 -56.44
CA ASN A 556 0.00 -61.67 -56.10
C ASN A 556 -0.79 -62.48 -57.14
N LYS A 557 -1.95 -61.97 -57.59
CA LYS A 557 -2.72 -62.60 -58.69
C LYS A 557 -1.91 -62.68 -59.99
N MET A 558 -1.16 -61.63 -60.31
CA MET A 558 -0.29 -61.63 -61.50
C MET A 558 0.82 -62.67 -61.38
N LEU A 559 1.46 -62.79 -60.22
CA LEU A 559 2.47 -63.82 -59.95
C LEU A 559 1.89 -65.23 -60.05
N GLU A 560 0.71 -65.46 -59.46
CA GLU A 560 0.00 -66.73 -59.56
C GLU A 560 -0.34 -67.10 -61.02
N ASN A 561 -0.81 -66.13 -61.81
CA ASN A 561 -1.04 -66.33 -63.24
C ASN A 561 0.26 -66.67 -64.00
N ILE A 562 1.37 -66.00 -63.70
CA ILE A 562 2.68 -66.31 -64.30
C ILE A 562 3.12 -67.73 -63.92
N GLU A 563 2.94 -68.14 -62.67
CA GLU A 563 3.24 -69.50 -62.23
C GLU A 563 2.36 -70.54 -62.91
N ASN A 564 1.06 -70.26 -63.09
CA ASN A 564 0.15 -71.14 -63.82
C ASN A 564 0.57 -71.27 -65.29
N VAL A 565 0.88 -70.16 -65.97
CA VAL A 565 1.38 -70.19 -67.36
C VAL A 565 2.71 -70.95 -67.46
N LYS A 566 3.62 -70.77 -66.50
CA LYS A 566 4.86 -71.57 -66.44
C LYS A 566 4.55 -73.06 -66.28
N ARG A 567 3.62 -73.42 -65.38
CA ARG A 567 3.23 -74.80 -65.10
C ARG A 567 2.61 -75.46 -66.35
N ASP A 568 1.70 -74.75 -67.02
CA ASP A 568 1.06 -75.19 -68.26
C ASP A 568 2.05 -75.29 -69.42
N GLY A 569 2.97 -74.32 -69.54
CA GLY A 569 4.05 -74.35 -70.51
C GLY A 569 5.01 -75.52 -70.29
N LEU A 570 5.33 -75.84 -69.03
CA LEU A 570 6.19 -76.97 -68.66
C LEU A 570 5.50 -78.31 -68.93
N ALA A 571 4.20 -78.42 -68.62
CA ALA A 571 3.39 -79.59 -68.94
C ALA A 571 3.27 -79.81 -70.46
N SER A 572 3.06 -78.73 -71.22
CA SER A 572 3.03 -78.77 -72.69
C SER A 572 4.38 -79.17 -73.28
N TYR A 573 5.49 -78.64 -72.73
CA TYR A 573 6.84 -79.02 -73.11
C TYR A 573 7.13 -80.50 -72.85
N GLU A 574 6.82 -81.03 -71.66
CA GLU A 574 7.00 -82.46 -71.34
C GLU A 574 6.13 -83.35 -72.24
N THR A 575 4.91 -82.92 -72.57
CA THR A 575 4.04 -83.63 -73.52
C THR A 575 4.66 -83.69 -74.92
N LYS A 576 5.17 -82.57 -75.42
CA LYS A 576 5.86 -82.49 -76.73
C LYS A 576 7.15 -83.28 -76.76
N LYS A 577 7.94 -83.21 -75.70
CA LYS A 577 9.17 -84.00 -75.53
C LYS A 577 8.87 -85.49 -75.56
N LYS A 578 7.78 -85.93 -74.93
CA LYS A 578 7.30 -87.32 -75.01
C LYS A 578 6.88 -87.68 -76.44
N GLN A 579 6.10 -86.85 -77.12
CA GLN A 579 5.72 -87.07 -78.53
C GLN A 579 6.93 -87.20 -79.46
N VAL A 580 7.92 -86.31 -79.34
CA VAL A 580 9.16 -86.37 -80.13
C VAL A 580 9.93 -87.64 -79.82
N LYS A 581 9.97 -88.07 -78.56
CA LYS A 581 10.59 -89.33 -78.16
C LYS A 581 9.87 -90.52 -78.78
N ASP A 582 8.54 -90.56 -78.71
CA ASP A 582 7.71 -91.63 -79.28
C ASP A 582 7.85 -91.67 -80.82
N GLU A 583 7.90 -90.52 -81.50
CA GLU A 583 8.17 -90.43 -82.93
C GLU A 583 9.59 -90.88 -83.29
N PHE A 584 10.59 -90.52 -82.49
CA PHE A 584 11.96 -90.96 -82.68
C PHE A 584 12.08 -92.48 -82.51
N GLU A 585 11.45 -93.05 -81.49
CA GLU A 585 11.39 -94.50 -81.27
C GLU A 585 10.69 -95.21 -82.44
N LYS A 586 9.64 -94.60 -83.01
CA LYS A 586 8.97 -95.10 -84.22
C LYS A 586 9.87 -95.05 -85.45
N TYR A 587 10.54 -93.93 -85.72
CA TYR A 587 11.51 -93.82 -86.81
C TYR A 587 12.68 -94.81 -86.64
N GLN A 588 13.14 -95.01 -85.41
CA GLN A 588 14.19 -95.98 -85.10
C GLN A 588 13.70 -97.41 -85.33
N ALA A 589 12.45 -97.74 -85.00
CA ALA A 589 11.83 -99.01 -85.32
C ALA A 589 11.68 -99.22 -86.84
N ASP A 590 11.26 -98.20 -87.58
CA ASP A 590 11.14 -98.24 -89.05
C ASP A 590 12.50 -98.39 -89.74
N ILE A 591 13.52 -97.67 -89.27
CA ILE A 591 14.91 -97.81 -89.75
C ILE A 591 15.44 -99.21 -89.43
N ASN A 592 15.19 -99.74 -88.23
CA ASN A 592 15.59 -101.10 -87.87
C ASN A 592 14.85 -102.15 -88.71
N GLY A 593 13.56 -101.93 -89.00
CA GLY A 593 12.77 -102.74 -89.93
C GLY A 593 13.35 -102.71 -91.35
N TYR A 594 13.72 -101.53 -91.84
CA TYR A 594 14.38 -101.37 -93.13
C TYR A 594 15.75 -102.05 -93.17
N ILE A 595 16.60 -101.86 -92.16
CA ILE A 595 17.90 -102.54 -92.03
C ILE A 595 17.72 -104.06 -92.02
N ASN A 596 16.70 -104.57 -91.32
CA ASN A 596 16.40 -106.00 -91.30
C ASN A 596 15.91 -106.49 -92.67
N SER A 597 15.06 -105.73 -93.36
CA SER A 597 14.61 -106.06 -94.72
C SER A 597 15.74 -106.04 -95.76
N VAL A 598 16.71 -105.12 -95.63
CA VAL A 598 17.93 -105.07 -96.46
C VAL A 598 18.86 -106.24 -96.14
N LYS A 599 19.00 -106.62 -94.86
CA LYS A 599 19.75 -107.82 -94.45
C LYS A 599 19.10 -109.11 -94.96
N GLU A 600 17.78 -109.18 -95.03
CA GLU A 600 17.03 -110.29 -95.62
C GLU A 600 17.19 -110.33 -97.14
N TYR A 601 17.12 -109.18 -97.81
CA TYR A 601 17.36 -109.04 -99.26
C TYR A 601 18.80 -109.44 -99.66
N LEU A 602 19.79 -109.15 -98.82
CA LEU A 602 21.18 -109.55 -99.02
C LEU A 602 21.43 -111.05 -98.76
N LYS A 603 20.56 -111.75 -98.02
CA LYS A 603 20.63 -113.21 -97.84
C LYS A 603 20.06 -113.99 -99.02
N THR A 604 19.20 -113.38 -99.83
CA THR A 604 18.50 -114.05 -100.94
C THR A 604 19.09 -113.78 -102.32
N ARG A 605 20.26 -113.13 -102.43
CA ARG A 605 20.90 -112.89 -103.72
C ARG A 605 21.89 -114.03 -104.07
N PRO A 606 21.62 -114.82 -105.12
CA PRO A 606 22.55 -115.85 -105.59
C PRO A 606 23.77 -115.20 -106.25
N ASN A 607 24.94 -115.76 -105.93
CA ASN A 607 26.18 -115.55 -106.68
C ASN A 607 25.94 -115.78 -108.18
N ASN A 608 26.13 -114.73 -108.98
CA ASN A 608 26.72 -114.83 -110.31
C ASN A 608 27.01 -113.43 -110.89
N VAL A 609 28.17 -113.38 -111.56
CA VAL A 609 28.67 -112.43 -112.57
C VAL A 609 29.90 -111.65 -112.13
N ASP A 610 30.97 -111.92 -112.89
CA ASP A 610 32.29 -111.30 -112.94
C ASP A 610 32.27 -109.76 -112.94
N ILE A 611 33.03 -109.18 -112.01
CA ILE A 611 34.21 -108.29 -112.19
C ILE A 611 34.86 -108.14 -110.80
#